data_AF-A0A194QR41-F1
#
_entry.id   AF-A0A194QR41-F1
#
_cell.length_a   1.000
_cell.length_b   1.000
_cell.length_c   1.000
_cell.angle_alpha   90.00
_cell.angle_beta   90.00
_cell.angle_gamma   90.00
#
_symmetry.space_group_name_H-M   'P 1'
#
loop_
_entity.id
_entity.type
_entity.pdbx_description
1 polymer ?
#
loop_
_entity_poly.entity_id
_entity_poly.type
_entity_poly.pdbx_seq_one_letter_code
_entity_poly.pdbx_strand_id
1 'polypeptide(L)' 'MCRKIKQVVEFEMNGMPPDSRVIRGCGWDDTSYKGRCYQRSGFGGRQEVCSCLEDGCNSASVPVGATALMLLTFALLKI' A
#
# COMPACT_ATOMS: atom_id res chain seq x y z
N MET A 1 -2.52 -11.95 9.83
CA MET A 1 -1.66 -11.58 8.68
C MET A 1 -2.30 -10.40 7.97
N CYS A 2 -1.47 -9.47 7.52
CA CYS A 2 -1.90 -8.33 6.73
C CYS A 2 -1.54 -8.54 5.26
N ARG A 3 -2.27 -7.86 4.37
CA ARG A 3 -1.94 -7.71 2.96
C ARG A 3 -1.78 -6.24 2.58
N LYS A 4 -0.90 -5.99 1.63
CA LYS A 4 -0.71 -4.71 0.94
C LYS A 4 -0.67 -5.00 -0.56
N ILE A 5 -1.60 -4.41 -1.30
CA ILE A 5 -1.73 -4.60 -2.74
C ILE A 5 -1.49 -3.26 -3.40
N LYS A 6 -0.46 -3.16 -4.24
CA LYS A 6 -0.31 -2.03 -5.16
C LYS A 6 -0.93 -2.45 -6.48
N GLN A 7 -1.95 -1.74 -6.92
CA GLN A 7 -2.63 -2.00 -8.17
C GLN A 7 -2.45 -0.82 -9.12
N VAL A 8 -2.05 -1.11 -10.34
CA VAL A 8 -1.95 -0.15 -11.44
C VAL A 8 -2.80 -0.66 -12.60
N VAL A 9 -3.78 0.15 -13.00
CA VAL A 9 -4.62 -0.04 -14.18
C VAL A 9 -4.20 1.02 -15.20
N GLU A 10 -3.65 0.59 -16.33
CA GLU A 10 -2.98 1.48 -17.29
C GLU A 10 -3.92 2.06 -18.36
N PHE A 11 -5.10 1.47 -18.52
CA PHE A 11 -6.03 1.81 -19.60
C PHE A 11 -7.46 1.90 -19.04
N GLU A 12 -8.33 2.58 -19.77
CA GLU A 12 -9.75 2.61 -19.42
C GLU A 12 -10.34 1.19 -19.47
N MET A 13 -11.05 0.80 -18.43
CA MET A 13 -11.73 -0.49 -18.36
C MET A 13 -13.08 -0.35 -17.70
N ASN A 14 -14.12 -0.90 -18.33
CA ASN A 14 -15.50 -0.82 -17.84
C ASN A 14 -15.94 0.63 -17.56
N GLY A 15 -15.50 1.60 -18.38
CA GLY A 15 -15.80 3.03 -18.20
C GLY A 15 -15.08 3.70 -17.03
N MET A 16 -14.11 3.03 -16.39
CA MET A 16 -13.25 3.61 -15.36
C MET A 16 -11.91 4.04 -15.96
N PRO A 17 -11.42 5.26 -15.70
CA PRO A 17 -10.14 5.73 -16.21
C PRO A 17 -8.96 4.95 -15.59
N PRO A 18 -7.75 5.06 -16.18
CA PRO A 18 -6.53 4.55 -15.56
C PRO A 18 -6.38 5.02 -14.11
N ASP A 19 -5.95 4.12 -13.23
CA ASP A 19 -5.85 4.38 -11.79
C ASP A 19 -4.67 3.62 -11.17
N SER A 20 -4.07 4.21 -10.13
CA SER A 20 -3.02 3.62 -9.33
C SER A 20 -3.33 3.78 -7.85
N ARG A 21 -3.53 2.66 -7.16
CA ARG A 21 -3.97 2.65 -5.76
C ARG A 21 -3.26 1.61 -4.91
N VAL A 22 -3.26 1.88 -3.61
CA VAL A 22 -2.74 0.98 -2.58
C VAL A 22 -3.90 0.51 -1.70
N ILE A 23 -4.16 -0.79 -1.70
CA ILE A 23 -5.20 -1.43 -0.90
C ILE A 23 -4.52 -2.16 0.26
N ARG A 24 -5.03 -1.95 1.48
CA ARG A 24 -4.51 -2.55 2.71
C ARG A 24 -5.65 -3.22 3.45
N GLY A 25 -5.39 -4.40 4.01
CA GLY A 25 -6.37 -5.09 4.84
C GLY A 25 -5.79 -6.31 5.52
N CYS A 26 -6.57 -6.91 6.42
CA CYS A 26 -6.30 -8.24 6.92
C CYS A 26 -6.46 -9.25 5.78
N GLY A 27 -5.66 -10.31 5.80
CA GLY A 27 -5.73 -11.35 4.78
C GLY A 27 -5.30 -12.70 5.31
N TRP A 28 -5.60 -13.73 4.52
CA TRP A 28 -5.20 -15.11 4.75
C TRP A 28 -4.50 -15.68 3.52
N ASP A 29 -3.32 -16.27 3.70
CA ASP A 29 -2.52 -16.89 2.65
C ASP A 29 -1.94 -18.20 3.20
N ASP A 30 -2.36 -19.32 2.61
CA ASP A 30 -1.89 -20.67 2.88
C ASP A 30 -0.96 -21.21 1.77
N THR A 31 -0.66 -20.37 0.77
CA THR A 31 0.24 -20.73 -0.33
C THR A 31 1.70 -20.50 0.05
N SER A 32 2.61 -20.83 -0.88
CA SER A 32 4.03 -20.50 -0.73
C SER A 32 4.30 -18.99 -0.61
N TYR A 33 3.35 -18.10 -0.90
CA TYR A 33 3.54 -16.64 -0.84
C TYR A 33 3.32 -16.01 0.54
N LYS A 34 2.98 -16.80 1.55
CA LYS A 34 2.86 -16.34 2.94
C LYS A 34 4.15 -15.63 3.41
N GLY A 35 4.00 -14.38 3.87
CA GLY A 35 5.10 -13.52 4.30
C GLY A 35 5.96 -12.94 3.16
N ARG A 36 5.52 -13.04 1.90
CA ARG A 36 6.29 -12.60 0.72
C ARG A 36 5.46 -11.70 -0.19
N CYS A 37 6.15 -11.01 -1.08
CA CYS A 37 5.54 -10.27 -2.18
C CYS A 37 5.56 -11.10 -3.47
N TYR A 38 4.51 -10.98 -4.27
CA TYR A 38 4.45 -11.56 -5.60
C TYR A 38 3.70 -10.65 -6.56
N GLN A 39 4.03 -10.76 -7.85
CA GLN A 39 3.37 -10.01 -8.90
C GLN A 39 2.23 -10.84 -9.51
N ARG A 40 1.14 -10.16 -9.88
CA ARG A 40 0.05 -10.68 -10.70
C ARG A 40 -0.16 -9.69 -11.84
N SER A 41 -0.13 -10.19 -13.05
CA SER A 41 -0.39 -9.41 -14.26
C SER A 41 -1.58 -10.04 -14.98
N GLY A 42 -2.45 -9.22 -15.57
CA GLY A 42 -3.60 -9.70 -16.33
C GLY A 42 -4.05 -8.66 -17.36
N PHE A 43 -5.17 -8.94 -18.05
CA PHE A 43 -5.68 -8.16 -19.19
C PHE A 43 -5.99 -6.68 -18.89
N GLY A 44 -5.82 -6.23 -17.65
CA GLY A 44 -6.21 -4.89 -17.21
C GLY A 44 -5.24 -4.14 -16.32
N GLY A 45 -4.07 -4.70 -16.03
CA GLY A 45 -3.12 -4.03 -15.14
C GLY A 45 -2.13 -4.95 -14.45
N ARG A 46 -1.32 -4.33 -13.58
CA ARG A 46 -0.28 -4.97 -12.78
C ARG A 46 -0.61 -4.83 -11.31
N GLN A 47 -0.41 -5.89 -10.55
CA GLN A 47 -0.57 -5.91 -9.11
C GLN A 47 0.64 -6.50 -8.41
N GLU A 48 1.15 -5.79 -7.41
CA GLU A 48 2.09 -6.33 -6.44
C GLU A 48 1.32 -6.66 -5.17
N VAL A 49 1.26 -7.93 -4.79
CA VAL A 49 0.60 -8.42 -3.57
C VAL A 49 1.65 -8.83 -2.57
N CYS A 50 1.71 -8.13 -1.44
CA CYS A 50 2.59 -8.46 -0.31
C CYS A 50 1.77 -8.95 0.88
N SER A 51 2.31 -9.91 1.63
CA SER A 51 1.78 -10.34 2.92
C SER A 51 2.82 -10.23 4.04
N CYS A 52 2.36 -9.96 5.26
CA CYS A 52 3.21 -9.85 6.44
C CYS A 52 2.45 -10.29 7.71
N LEU A 53 3.17 -10.74 8.73
CA LEU A 53 2.59 -11.50 9.85
C LEU A 53 2.42 -10.70 11.15
N GLU A 54 3.13 -9.59 11.28
CA GLU A 54 3.10 -8.74 12.47
C GLU A 54 1.97 -7.71 12.40
N ASP A 55 1.51 -7.24 13.56
CA ASP A 55 0.47 -6.23 13.62
C ASP A 55 0.95 -4.91 13.02
N GLY A 56 0.10 -4.28 12.19
CA GLY A 56 0.42 -3.00 11.55
C GLY A 56 1.51 -3.04 10.47
N CYS A 57 2.03 -4.22 10.10
CA CYS A 57 3.14 -4.36 9.14
C CYS A 57 2.83 -3.84 7.72
N ASN A 58 1.56 -3.67 7.37
CA ASN A 58 1.14 -3.12 6.08
C ASN A 58 0.93 -1.59 6.08
N SER A 59 1.31 -0.90 7.16
CA SER A 59 1.14 0.56 7.32
C SER A 59 1.84 1.39 6.23
N ALA A 60 1.48 2.67 6.15
CA ALA A 60 2.21 3.63 5.33
C ALA A 60 3.54 3.99 6.00
N SER A 61 4.60 4.09 5.21
CA SER A 61 5.85 4.69 5.67
C SER A 61 5.64 6.20 5.78
N VAL A 62 5.83 6.76 6.97
CA VAL A 62 5.86 8.21 7.15
C VAL A 62 7.29 8.69 6.91
N PRO A 63 7.53 9.61 5.96
CA PRO A 63 8.86 10.18 5.77
C PRO A 63 9.31 10.91 7.04
N VAL A 64 10.54 10.66 7.50
CA VAL A 64 11.11 11.34 8.69
C VAL A 64 11.06 12.87 8.56
N GLY A 65 11.22 13.38 7.33
CA GLY A 65 11.07 14.82 7.05
C GLY A 65 9.67 15.36 7.31
N ALA A 66 8.62 14.57 7.06
CA ALA A 66 7.23 14.98 7.29
C ALA A 66 6.93 15.10 8.80
N THR A 67 7.47 14.19 9.61
CA THR A 67 7.34 14.28 11.07
C THR A 67 8.11 15.49 11.63
N ALA A 68 9.31 15.75 11.14
CA ALA A 68 10.10 16.91 11.57
C ALA A 68 9.41 18.24 11.21
N LEU A 69 8.87 18.33 9.98
CA LEU A 69 8.15 19.52 9.54
C LEU A 69 6.89 19.77 10.38
N MET A 70 6.11 18.73 10.70
CA MET A 70 4.96 18.86 11.59
C MET A 70 5.38 19.40 12.95
N LEU A 71 6.37 18.81 13.61
CA LEU A 71 6.84 19.24 14.93
C LEU A 71 7.35 20.69 14.92
N LEU A 72 8.08 21.08 13.88
CA LEU A 72 8.51 22.46 13.69
C LEU A 72 7.33 23.42 13.55
N THR A 73 6.32 23.05 12.75
CA THR A 73 5.10 23.88 12.62
C THR A 73 4.36 24.01 13.94
N PHE A 74 4.19 22.93 14.72
CA PHE A 74 3.59 23.00 16.05
C PHE A 74 4.36 23.92 17.00
N ALA A 75 5.69 23.80 17.04
CA ALA A 75 6.55 24.66 17.85
C ALA A 75 6.45 26.14 17.45
N LEU A 76 6.33 26.44 16.14
CA LEU A 76 6.19 27.81 15.63
C LEU A 76 4.79 28.38 15.86
N LEU A 77 3.74 27.55 15.77
CA LEU A 77 2.35 27.93 16.02
C LEU A 77 2.02 28.06 17.51
N LYS A 78 2.94 27.66 18.41
CA LYS A 78 2.76 27.64 19.88
C LYS A 78 1.43 26.98 20.29
N ILE A 79 1.07 25.89 19.59
CA ILE A 79 -0.04 25.00 19.94
C ILE A 79 0.46 23.98 20.95
#